data_AF-A0A8C4N412-F1
#
_entry.id   AF-A0A8C4N412-F1
#
_cell.length_a   1.000
_cell.length_b   1.000
_cell.length_c   1.000
_cell.angle_alpha   90.00
_cell.angle_beta   90.00
_cell.angle_gamma   90.00
#
_symmetry.space_group_name_H-M   'P 1'
#
loop_
_entity.id
_entity.type
_entity.pdbx_description
1 polymer ?
#
loop_
_entity_poly.entity_id
_entity_poly.type
_entity_poly.pdbx_seq_one_letter_code
_entity_poly.pdbx_strand_id
1 'polypeptide(L)'
;MVVWSAGLPPGVVNVVMGRGVGAGAALVCHPDVPLISFTGSTATAKEISCNAAPLFKHLSLELGGKNPAIIFDDANLEECVHTTILSSFTNQGELCLCTSRIFVQRGIFDKFLKAFVKGAQEWKPGPPDNPSSNMGALISKEHLAKVRGYVERAQAEGAQVLCGYSVDPPPSLPERNRNGYFMNATVIIDVKDSSMVMQDDIFGPLTCVVPFDTEDEVVRRANDVRYGLASVVWSRDVTRVHRLAAQLQTGVVWTNCWLVRDLNLPFGGMKASGLGREGAKDSFEFFTEVKTVIVKH
;
A
#
# COMPACT_ATOMS: atom_id res chain seq x y z
N MET A 1 19.72 21.34 -2.62
CA MET A 1 20.93 21.94 -2.04
C MET A 1 22.03 20.91 -1.78
N VAL A 2 21.74 19.69 -1.29
CA VAL A 2 22.76 18.62 -1.09
C VAL A 2 23.45 18.16 -2.38
N VAL A 3 22.71 17.90 -3.46
CA VAL A 3 23.26 17.34 -4.72
C VAL A 3 24.30 18.26 -5.38
N TRP A 4 24.03 19.57 -5.45
CA TRP A 4 24.99 20.53 -6.02
C TRP A 4 26.22 20.70 -5.14
N SER A 5 26.05 20.71 -3.82
CA SER A 5 27.18 20.76 -2.88
C SER A 5 28.10 19.54 -2.98
N ALA A 6 27.60 18.41 -3.48
CA ALA A 6 28.40 17.20 -3.72
C ALA A 6 29.24 17.27 -5.02
N GLY A 7 29.14 18.35 -5.80
CA GLY A 7 29.97 18.56 -7.00
C GLY A 7 29.55 17.77 -8.24
N LEU A 8 28.28 17.34 -8.33
CA LEU A 8 27.79 16.67 -9.53
C LEU A 8 27.85 17.62 -10.74
N PRO A 9 28.27 17.13 -11.93
CA PRO A 9 28.29 17.94 -13.14
C PRO A 9 26.89 18.50 -13.50
N PRO A 10 26.81 19.71 -14.07
CA PRO A 10 25.56 20.26 -14.58
C PRO A 10 24.86 19.31 -15.54
N GLY A 11 23.54 19.13 -15.37
CA GLY A 11 22.71 18.27 -16.22
C GLY A 11 22.59 16.81 -15.77
N VAL A 12 23.40 16.32 -14.82
CA VAL A 12 23.30 14.93 -14.30
C VAL A 12 22.01 14.69 -13.51
N VAL A 13 21.63 15.65 -12.66
CA VAL A 13 20.37 15.61 -11.90
C VAL A 13 19.59 16.89 -12.17
N ASN A 14 18.36 16.74 -12.62
CA ASN A 14 17.45 17.84 -12.91
C ASN A 14 16.14 17.62 -12.13
N VAL A 15 15.66 18.64 -11.42
CA VAL A 15 14.40 18.59 -10.68
C VAL A 15 13.41 19.52 -11.35
N VAL A 16 12.29 18.97 -11.81
CA VAL A 16 11.24 19.72 -12.49
C VAL A 16 9.97 19.68 -11.66
N MET A 17 9.49 20.85 -11.24
CA MET A 17 8.29 20.98 -10.42
C MET A 17 7.08 21.27 -11.31
N GLY A 18 6.00 20.51 -11.16
CA GLY A 18 4.78 20.73 -11.92
C GLY A 18 3.73 19.66 -11.74
N ARG A 19 2.63 19.79 -12.48
CA ARG A 19 1.53 18.80 -12.52
C ARG A 19 1.80 17.72 -13.57
N GLY A 20 1.14 16.56 -13.41
CA GLY A 20 1.22 15.44 -14.35
C GLY A 20 0.95 15.84 -15.81
N VAL A 21 -0.17 16.53 -16.09
CA VAL A 21 -0.56 16.94 -17.46
C VAL A 21 0.46 17.86 -18.15
N GLY A 22 1.31 18.57 -17.39
CA GLY A 22 2.32 19.48 -17.93
C GLY A 22 3.72 18.86 -17.86
N ALA A 23 4.30 18.84 -16.65
CA ALA A 23 5.67 18.41 -16.44
C ALA A 23 5.86 16.90 -16.65
N GLY A 24 4.96 16.08 -16.11
CA GLY A 24 5.06 14.62 -16.19
C GLY A 24 4.86 14.09 -17.61
N ALA A 25 3.77 14.50 -18.27
CA ALA A 25 3.44 14.07 -19.62
C ALA A 25 4.50 14.50 -20.63
N ALA A 26 5.04 15.72 -20.50
CA ALA A 26 6.15 16.17 -21.34
C ALA A 26 7.38 15.27 -21.20
N LEU A 27 7.74 14.87 -19.97
CA LEU A 27 8.87 13.97 -19.71
C LEU A 27 8.64 12.57 -20.33
N VAL A 28 7.44 12.01 -20.14
CA VAL A 28 7.08 10.68 -20.64
C VAL A 28 7.07 10.63 -22.17
N CYS A 29 6.60 11.70 -22.83
CA CYS A 29 6.51 11.76 -24.29
C CYS A 29 7.81 12.21 -24.98
N HIS A 30 8.84 12.65 -24.23
CA HIS A 30 10.05 13.19 -24.84
C HIS A 30 10.88 12.08 -25.49
N PRO A 31 11.30 12.20 -26.77
CA PRO A 31 12.01 11.12 -27.48
C PRO A 31 13.34 10.75 -26.79
N ASP A 32 14.08 11.74 -26.28
CA ASP A 32 15.41 11.53 -25.70
C ASP A 32 15.42 10.94 -24.27
N VAL A 33 14.27 10.64 -23.68
CA VAL A 33 14.18 10.01 -22.35
C VAL A 33 14.05 8.49 -22.53
N PRO A 34 15.09 7.67 -22.31
CA PRO A 34 15.06 6.26 -22.70
C PRO A 34 14.20 5.37 -21.76
N LEU A 35 14.04 5.78 -20.51
CA LEU A 35 13.37 5.01 -19.47
C LEU A 35 12.54 5.90 -18.55
N ILE A 36 11.50 5.32 -17.94
CA ILE A 36 10.64 5.96 -16.93
C ILE A 36 10.50 5.02 -15.74
N SER A 37 10.95 5.45 -14.56
CA SER A 37 10.53 4.86 -13.28
C SER A 37 9.41 5.71 -12.69
N PHE A 38 8.29 5.07 -12.31
CA PHE A 38 7.11 5.74 -11.79
C PHE A 38 6.49 4.96 -10.63
N THR A 39 6.26 5.67 -9.53
CA THR A 39 5.49 5.18 -8.38
C THR A 39 4.23 6.03 -8.22
N GLY A 40 3.06 5.40 -8.22
CA GLY A 40 1.80 6.13 -8.11
C GLY A 40 0.57 5.29 -8.46
N SER A 41 -0.46 5.92 -9.01
CA SER A 41 -1.73 5.23 -9.29
C SER A 41 -1.65 4.35 -10.54
N THR A 42 -2.37 3.23 -10.54
CA THR A 42 -2.52 2.36 -11.72
C THR A 42 -3.13 3.10 -12.92
N ALA A 43 -4.03 4.07 -12.68
CA ALA A 43 -4.64 4.86 -13.74
C ALA A 43 -3.59 5.73 -14.46
N THR A 44 -2.75 6.43 -13.71
CA THR A 44 -1.64 7.22 -14.27
C THR A 44 -0.62 6.34 -14.98
N ALA A 45 -0.29 5.18 -14.41
CA ALA A 45 0.66 4.26 -15.03
C ALA A 45 0.17 3.69 -16.37
N LYS A 46 -1.14 3.51 -16.52
CA LYS A 46 -1.75 3.14 -17.81
C LYS A 46 -1.52 4.23 -18.86
N GLU A 47 -1.73 5.50 -18.50
CA GLU A 47 -1.45 6.65 -19.38
C GLU A 47 0.04 6.73 -19.74
N ILE A 48 0.93 6.57 -18.75
CA ILE A 48 2.38 6.53 -18.96
C ILE A 48 2.74 5.42 -19.95
N SER A 49 2.20 4.21 -19.76
CA SER A 49 2.49 3.06 -20.60
C SER A 49 2.03 3.29 -22.04
N CYS A 50 0.82 3.84 -22.25
CA CYS A 50 0.31 4.17 -23.58
C CYS A 50 1.20 5.19 -24.31
N ASN A 51 1.70 6.20 -23.61
CA ASN A 51 2.53 7.25 -24.20
C ASN A 51 3.99 6.82 -24.40
N ALA A 52 4.49 5.91 -23.55
CA ALA A 52 5.83 5.36 -23.63
C ALA A 52 5.98 4.31 -24.75
N ALA A 53 4.92 3.54 -25.04
CA ALA A 53 4.97 2.41 -25.96
C ALA A 53 5.43 2.75 -27.39
N PRO A 54 4.97 3.83 -28.06
CA PRO A 54 5.43 4.19 -29.40
C PRO A 54 6.93 4.53 -29.47
N LEU A 55 7.53 4.86 -28.33
CA LEU A 55 8.94 5.21 -28.21
C LEU A 55 9.78 4.06 -27.62
N PHE A 56 9.16 2.88 -27.39
CA PHE A 56 9.79 1.67 -26.85
C PHE A 56 10.57 1.92 -25.56
N LYS A 57 10.09 2.83 -24.70
CA LYS A 57 10.79 3.15 -23.44
C LYS A 57 10.73 2.02 -22.45
N HIS A 58 11.79 1.85 -21.66
CA HIS A 58 11.79 0.94 -20.52
C HIS A 58 10.96 1.54 -19.37
N LEU A 59 10.13 0.71 -18.74
CA LEU A 59 9.24 1.12 -17.65
C LEU A 59 9.51 0.32 -16.37
N SER A 60 9.69 1.02 -15.25
CA SER A 60 9.61 0.46 -13.89
C SER A 60 8.41 1.11 -13.21
N LEU A 61 7.42 0.31 -12.80
CA LEU A 61 6.13 0.81 -12.32
C LEU A 61 5.78 0.20 -10.96
N GLU A 62 5.59 1.04 -9.94
CA GLU A 62 5.18 0.64 -8.58
C GLU A 62 3.81 1.25 -8.23
N LEU A 63 2.75 0.43 -8.23
CA LEU A 63 1.38 0.91 -8.49
C LEU A 63 0.36 0.67 -7.37
N GLY A 64 0.83 0.55 -6.13
CA GLY A 64 -0.05 0.34 -4.98
C GLY A 64 -0.64 -1.07 -4.91
N GLY A 65 -1.65 -1.26 -4.06
CA GLY A 65 -2.25 -2.57 -3.91
C GLY A 65 -3.36 -2.70 -2.87
N LYS A 66 -3.94 -3.90 -2.81
CA LYS A 66 -4.95 -4.29 -1.82
C LYS A 66 -4.43 -5.41 -0.93
N ASN A 67 -3.40 -5.08 -0.15
CA ASN A 67 -2.57 -6.08 0.53
C ASN A 67 -3.36 -6.81 1.62
N PRO A 68 -3.39 -8.15 1.62
CA PRO A 68 -4.01 -8.93 2.67
C PRO A 68 -3.06 -9.10 3.87
N ALA A 69 -3.61 -9.01 5.07
CA ALA A 69 -3.08 -9.67 6.26
C ALA A 69 -3.89 -10.95 6.49
N ILE A 70 -3.23 -12.10 6.61
CA ILE A 70 -3.84 -13.41 6.82
C ILE A 70 -3.38 -13.94 8.18
N ILE A 71 -4.32 -14.13 9.09
CA ILE A 71 -4.03 -14.39 10.51
C ILE A 71 -4.65 -15.72 10.92
N PHE A 72 -3.81 -16.71 11.19
CA PHE A 72 -4.22 -18.05 11.62
C PHE A 72 -4.38 -18.13 13.15
N ASP A 73 -5.13 -19.14 13.62
CA ASP A 73 -5.42 -19.36 15.04
C ASP A 73 -4.16 -19.59 15.89
N ASP A 74 -3.06 -20.02 15.27
CA ASP A 74 -1.77 -20.27 15.93
C ASP A 74 -0.85 -19.04 15.97
N ALA A 75 -1.30 -17.89 15.45
CA ALA A 75 -0.55 -16.64 15.48
C ALA A 75 -0.25 -16.18 16.93
N ASN A 76 0.88 -15.48 17.11
CA ASN A 76 1.10 -14.70 18.32
C ASN A 76 0.14 -13.51 18.33
N LEU A 77 -1.02 -13.66 18.99
CA LEU A 77 -2.11 -12.68 18.88
C LEU A 77 -1.71 -11.27 19.32
N GLU A 78 -0.90 -11.12 20.36
CA GLU A 78 -0.48 -9.81 20.88
C GLU A 78 0.38 -9.06 19.86
N GLU A 79 1.45 -9.70 19.40
CA GLU A 79 2.36 -9.16 18.38
C GLU A 79 1.65 -8.90 17.05
N CYS A 80 0.76 -9.82 16.68
CA CYS A 80 -0.07 -9.73 15.48
C CYS A 80 -0.98 -8.50 15.53
N VAL A 81 -1.71 -8.28 16.62
CA VAL A 81 -2.62 -7.12 16.76
C VAL A 81 -1.82 -5.82 16.70
N HIS A 82 -0.74 -5.71 17.48
CA HIS A 82 0.11 -4.53 17.49
C HIS A 82 0.63 -4.20 16.08
N THR A 83 1.22 -5.17 15.40
CA THR A 83 1.79 -4.97 14.07
C THR A 83 0.71 -4.71 13.02
N THR A 84 -0.47 -5.32 13.15
CA THR A 84 -1.58 -5.10 12.20
C THR A 84 -2.16 -3.69 12.31
N ILE A 85 -2.13 -3.07 13.51
CA ILE A 85 -2.50 -1.66 13.69
C ILE A 85 -1.52 -0.77 12.92
N LEU A 86 -0.22 -1.01 13.09
CA LEU A 86 0.82 -0.29 12.35
C LEU A 86 0.62 -0.45 10.84
N SER A 87 0.47 -1.69 10.37
CA SER A 87 0.33 -1.97 8.94
C SER A 87 -0.97 -1.43 8.35
N SER A 88 -1.98 -1.12 9.16
CA SER A 88 -3.24 -0.54 8.68
C SER A 88 -3.25 0.98 8.68
N PHE A 89 -2.55 1.63 9.63
CA PHE A 89 -2.75 3.06 9.91
C PHE A 89 -1.46 3.91 9.93
N THR A 90 -0.27 3.31 9.81
CA THR A 90 0.97 4.08 9.57
C THR A 90 0.82 4.95 8.34
N ASN A 91 1.32 6.19 8.42
CA ASN A 91 1.12 7.22 7.40
C ASN A 91 -0.36 7.44 7.02
N GLN A 92 -1.29 7.31 7.99
CA GLN A 92 -2.72 7.47 7.76
C GLN A 92 -3.26 6.47 6.72
N GLY A 93 -2.61 5.31 6.56
CA GLY A 93 -2.95 4.35 5.51
C GLY A 93 -2.59 4.80 4.09
N GLU A 94 -1.89 5.93 3.93
CA GLU A 94 -1.36 6.44 2.67
C GLU A 94 0.01 5.82 2.36
N LEU A 95 0.07 4.49 2.38
CA LEU A 95 1.28 3.72 2.11
C LEU A 95 0.88 2.50 1.28
N CYS A 96 1.55 2.28 0.14
CA CYS A 96 1.21 1.23 -0.81
C CYS A 96 1.23 -0.19 -0.22
N LEU A 97 1.93 -0.39 0.91
CA LEU A 97 2.12 -1.66 1.62
C LEU A 97 1.15 -1.85 2.78
N CYS A 98 0.23 -0.92 3.02
CA CYS A 98 -0.75 -1.04 4.09
C CYS A 98 -1.67 -2.25 3.89
N THR A 99 -1.97 -2.94 4.99
CA THR A 99 -2.88 -4.09 5.01
C THR A 99 -4.32 -3.60 5.13
N SER A 100 -4.97 -3.39 3.99
CA SER A 100 -6.34 -2.87 3.93
C SER A 100 -7.41 -3.97 3.82
N ARG A 101 -7.01 -5.24 3.78
CA ARG A 101 -7.86 -6.42 3.99
C ARG A 101 -7.24 -7.31 5.04
N ILE A 102 -7.97 -7.64 6.09
CA ILE A 102 -7.51 -8.48 7.18
C ILE A 102 -8.43 -9.70 7.23
N PHE A 103 -7.86 -10.86 6.96
CA PHE A 103 -8.51 -12.16 7.05
C PHE A 103 -8.06 -12.83 8.34
N VAL A 104 -8.99 -13.16 9.22
CA VAL A 104 -8.69 -13.78 10.52
C VAL A 104 -9.39 -15.13 10.62
N GLN A 105 -8.68 -16.15 11.06
CA GLN A 105 -9.26 -17.48 11.18
C GLN A 105 -10.34 -17.48 12.26
N ARG A 106 -11.45 -18.20 11.99
CA ARG A 106 -12.68 -18.13 12.80
C ARG A 106 -12.45 -18.41 14.29
N GLY A 107 -11.50 -19.27 14.66
CA GLY A 107 -11.22 -19.63 16.05
C GLY A 107 -10.75 -18.47 16.93
N ILE A 108 -10.08 -17.48 16.33
CA ILE A 108 -9.57 -16.29 17.05
C ILE A 108 -10.24 -14.97 16.61
N PHE A 109 -11.17 -15.00 15.67
CA PHE A 109 -11.79 -13.80 15.07
C PHE A 109 -12.27 -12.78 16.11
N ASP A 110 -13.11 -13.19 17.06
CA ASP A 110 -13.69 -12.27 18.06
C ASP A 110 -12.62 -11.66 18.99
N LYS A 111 -11.63 -12.47 19.38
CA LYS A 111 -10.52 -12.02 20.25
C LYS A 111 -9.64 -11.01 19.53
N PHE A 112 -9.28 -11.29 18.28
CA PHE A 112 -8.52 -10.38 17.44
C PHE A 112 -9.31 -9.10 17.20
N LEU A 113 -10.56 -9.19 16.75
CA LEU A 113 -11.38 -8.04 16.37
C LEU A 113 -11.54 -7.08 17.56
N LYS A 114 -11.85 -7.60 18.75
CA LYS A 114 -11.97 -6.79 19.96
C LYS A 114 -10.67 -6.04 20.29
N ALA A 115 -9.53 -6.73 20.24
CA ALA A 115 -8.23 -6.12 20.54
C ALA A 115 -7.82 -5.11 19.47
N PHE A 116 -8.04 -5.44 18.20
CA PHE A 116 -7.71 -4.60 17.06
C PHE A 116 -8.54 -3.31 17.02
N VAL A 117 -9.86 -3.40 17.23
CA VAL A 117 -10.74 -2.23 17.31
C VAL A 117 -10.35 -1.32 18.46
N LYS A 118 -10.01 -1.88 19.63
CA LYS A 118 -9.52 -1.10 20.77
C LYS A 118 -8.25 -0.33 20.40
N GLY A 119 -7.27 -1.00 19.80
CA GLY A 119 -6.02 -0.35 19.39
C GLY A 119 -6.23 0.68 18.27
N ALA A 120 -7.16 0.44 17.33
CA ALA A 120 -7.53 1.42 16.31
C ALA A 120 -8.18 2.68 16.91
N GLN A 121 -9.03 2.54 17.93
CA GLN A 121 -9.61 3.68 18.66
C GLN A 121 -8.55 4.50 19.43
N GLU A 122 -7.48 3.84 19.89
CA GLU A 122 -6.35 4.49 20.55
C GLU A 122 -5.37 5.15 19.55
N TRP A 123 -5.45 4.83 18.25
CA TRP A 123 -4.62 5.39 17.19
C TRP A 123 -5.09 6.78 16.75
N LYS A 124 -4.58 7.81 17.43
CA LYS A 124 -5.12 9.18 17.37
C LYS A 124 -4.53 10.00 16.22
N PRO A 125 -5.37 10.60 15.36
CA PRO A 125 -4.93 11.66 14.47
C PRO A 125 -4.60 12.94 15.25
N GLY A 126 -3.58 13.67 14.80
CA GLY A 126 -3.21 14.95 15.38
C GLY A 126 -2.11 15.68 14.62
N PRO A 127 -1.76 16.91 15.04
CA PRO A 127 -0.72 17.68 14.38
C PRO A 127 0.67 17.03 14.59
N PRO A 128 1.61 17.26 13.66
CA PRO A 128 2.92 16.59 13.67
C PRO A 128 3.83 17.02 14.83
N ASP A 129 3.55 18.18 15.46
CA ASP A 129 4.27 18.68 16.63
C ASP A 129 3.72 18.15 17.97
N ASN A 130 2.62 17.39 17.95
CA ASN A 130 2.08 16.74 19.13
C ASN A 130 2.63 15.31 19.26
N PRO A 131 3.45 15.01 20.30
CA PRO A 131 4.06 13.69 20.47
C PRO A 131 3.07 12.58 20.82
N SER A 132 1.83 12.92 21.18
CA SER A 132 0.75 11.94 21.43
C SER A 132 -0.04 11.57 20.17
N SER A 133 0.22 12.21 19.02
CA SER A 133 -0.40 11.87 17.75
C SER A 133 0.25 10.62 17.17
N ASN A 134 -0.56 9.64 16.75
CA ASN A 134 -0.07 8.46 16.04
C ASN A 134 -0.04 8.68 14.52
N MET A 135 -0.85 9.61 14.01
CA MET A 135 -0.96 9.89 12.59
C MET A 135 -1.39 11.35 12.30
N GLY A 136 -1.05 11.86 11.12
CA GLY A 136 -1.37 13.20 10.64
C GLY A 136 -2.72 13.33 9.93
N ALA A 137 -2.86 14.37 9.11
CA ALA A 137 -3.98 14.57 8.19
C ALA A 137 -3.71 13.84 6.87
N LEU A 138 -4.76 13.46 6.16
CA LEU A 138 -4.65 13.00 4.78
C LEU A 138 -4.13 14.12 3.87
N ILE A 139 -3.53 13.72 2.75
CA ILE A 139 -2.74 14.62 1.91
C ILE A 139 -3.54 15.80 1.31
N SER A 140 -4.83 15.62 1.04
CA SER A 140 -5.67 16.67 0.44
C SER A 140 -7.16 16.54 0.80
N LYS A 141 -7.92 17.62 0.54
CA LYS A 141 -9.37 17.64 0.70
C LYS A 141 -10.06 16.63 -0.21
N GLU A 142 -9.64 16.56 -1.47
CA GLU A 142 -10.19 15.65 -2.47
C GLU A 142 -9.94 14.19 -2.06
N HIS A 143 -8.76 13.91 -1.51
CA HIS A 143 -8.42 12.58 -1.04
C HIS A 143 -9.21 12.19 0.21
N LEU A 144 -9.37 13.09 1.19
CA LEU A 144 -10.28 12.87 2.32
C LEU A 144 -11.71 12.56 1.84
N ALA A 145 -12.24 13.33 0.88
CA ALA A 145 -13.57 13.11 0.33
C ALA A 145 -13.69 11.74 -0.37
N LYS A 146 -12.67 11.35 -1.16
CA LYS A 146 -12.59 10.00 -1.76
C LYS A 146 -12.69 8.94 -0.67
N VAL A 147 -11.84 9.02 0.36
CA VAL A 147 -11.76 8.01 1.43
C VAL A 147 -13.09 7.91 2.20
N ARG A 148 -13.72 9.04 2.54
CA ARG A 148 -15.04 9.06 3.20
C ARG A 148 -16.12 8.41 2.34
N GLY A 149 -16.14 8.71 1.04
CA GLY A 149 -17.11 8.12 0.11
C GLY A 149 -17.04 6.59 0.02
N TYR A 150 -15.86 5.99 0.21
CA TYR A 150 -15.73 4.53 0.30
C TYR A 150 -16.38 3.97 1.57
N VAL A 151 -16.25 4.66 2.71
CA VAL A 151 -16.87 4.23 3.98
C VAL A 151 -18.39 4.34 3.89
N GLU A 152 -18.91 5.46 3.39
CA GLU A 152 -20.36 5.67 3.19
C GLU A 152 -20.95 4.59 2.27
N ARG A 153 -20.25 4.26 1.19
CA ARG A 153 -20.67 3.21 0.27
C ARG A 153 -20.70 1.84 0.94
N ALA A 154 -19.68 1.49 1.73
CA ALA A 154 -19.65 0.23 2.46
C ALA A 154 -20.84 0.11 3.42
N GLN A 155 -21.18 1.19 4.14
CA GLN A 155 -22.36 1.23 5.00
C GLN A 155 -23.66 1.05 4.21
N ALA A 156 -23.78 1.69 3.05
CA ALA A 156 -24.94 1.53 2.16
C ALA A 156 -25.06 0.10 1.60
N GLU A 157 -23.96 -0.62 1.47
CA GLU A 157 -23.90 -2.03 1.08
C GLU A 157 -24.18 -3.00 2.26
N GLY A 158 -24.38 -2.48 3.47
CA GLY A 158 -24.71 -3.24 4.68
C GLY A 158 -23.51 -3.60 5.57
N ALA A 159 -22.32 -3.09 5.27
CA ALA A 159 -21.15 -3.30 6.13
C ALA A 159 -21.29 -2.51 7.44
N GLN A 160 -20.70 -3.04 8.52
CA GLN A 160 -20.68 -2.35 9.81
C GLN A 160 -19.36 -1.62 10.02
N VAL A 161 -19.43 -0.38 10.52
CA VAL A 161 -18.27 0.40 10.92
C VAL A 161 -18.14 0.36 12.44
N LEU A 162 -17.08 -0.27 12.95
CA LEU A 162 -16.91 -0.50 14.39
C LEU A 162 -16.25 0.68 15.11
N CYS A 163 -15.48 1.50 14.40
CA CYS A 163 -14.87 2.70 14.96
C CYS A 163 -14.50 3.73 13.90
N GLY A 164 -14.23 4.95 14.37
CA GLY A 164 -13.47 5.98 13.68
C GLY A 164 -14.22 6.83 12.66
N TYR A 165 -15.23 6.30 11.98
CA TYR A 165 -15.95 7.09 11.00
C TYR A 165 -16.84 8.15 11.66
N SER A 166 -16.58 9.41 11.33
CA SER A 166 -17.41 10.57 11.64
C SER A 166 -17.28 11.58 10.50
N VAL A 167 -18.36 12.31 10.23
CA VAL A 167 -18.35 13.45 9.31
C VAL A 167 -17.53 14.60 9.91
N ASP A 168 -17.61 14.74 11.23
CA ASP A 168 -16.91 15.76 12.00
C ASP A 168 -15.41 15.44 12.16
N PRO A 169 -14.54 16.47 12.25
CA PRO A 169 -13.14 16.26 12.54
C PRO A 169 -12.97 15.58 13.92
N PRO A 170 -11.90 14.78 14.11
CA PRO A 170 -11.60 14.13 15.38
C PRO A 170 -11.70 15.13 16.56
N PRO A 171 -12.52 14.84 17.59
CA PRO A 171 -12.81 15.80 18.66
C PRO A 171 -11.59 16.27 19.45
N SER A 172 -10.54 15.44 19.48
CA SER A 172 -9.27 15.70 20.16
C SER A 172 -8.35 16.69 19.41
N LEU A 173 -8.72 17.14 18.21
CA LEU A 173 -7.87 18.05 17.45
C LEU A 173 -7.87 19.45 18.06
N PRO A 174 -6.70 20.11 18.13
CA PRO A 174 -6.62 21.53 18.45
C PRO A 174 -7.44 22.37 17.46
N GLU A 175 -7.95 23.52 17.91
CA GLU A 175 -8.83 24.38 17.12
C GLU A 175 -8.22 24.74 15.75
N ARG A 176 -6.93 25.09 15.73
CA ARG A 176 -6.18 25.43 14.50
C ARG A 176 -6.17 24.29 13.44
N ASN A 177 -6.44 23.06 13.86
CA ASN A 177 -6.40 21.85 13.03
C ASN A 177 -7.80 21.33 12.65
N ARG A 178 -8.89 21.89 13.18
CA ARG A 178 -10.26 21.42 12.91
C ARG A 178 -10.66 21.47 11.43
N ASN A 179 -10.09 22.42 10.67
CA ASN A 179 -10.31 22.56 9.24
C ASN A 179 -9.32 21.72 8.38
N GLY A 180 -8.44 20.95 9.01
CA GLY A 180 -7.52 20.05 8.34
C GLY A 180 -8.18 18.76 7.86
N TYR A 181 -7.47 17.99 7.05
CA TYR A 181 -8.02 16.80 6.38
C TYR A 181 -7.86 15.53 7.23
N PHE A 182 -8.30 15.59 8.48
CA PHE A 182 -8.12 14.49 9.43
C PHE A 182 -9.26 13.48 9.38
N MET A 183 -8.93 12.22 9.64
CA MET A 183 -9.86 11.10 9.77
C MET A 183 -9.32 10.13 10.83
N ASN A 184 -10.20 9.53 11.64
CA ASN A 184 -9.76 8.49 12.58
C ASN A 184 -9.56 7.15 11.86
N ALA A 185 -8.77 6.27 12.49
CA ALA A 185 -8.63 4.88 12.07
C ALA A 185 -10.01 4.19 12.06
N THR A 186 -10.39 3.69 10.89
CA THR A 186 -11.71 3.12 10.64
C THR A 186 -11.63 1.61 10.41
N VAL A 187 -12.42 0.85 11.15
CA VAL A 187 -12.49 -0.61 11.03
C VAL A 187 -13.88 -1.00 10.52
N ILE A 188 -13.91 -1.73 9.41
CA ILE A 188 -15.13 -2.19 8.74
C ILE A 188 -15.22 -3.72 8.85
N ILE A 189 -16.40 -4.24 9.15
CA ILE A 189 -16.69 -5.68 9.14
C ILE A 189 -17.96 -5.97 8.33
N ASP A 190 -18.35 -7.25 8.23
CA ASP A 190 -19.55 -7.71 7.52
C ASP A 190 -19.61 -7.23 6.07
N VAL A 191 -18.43 -7.18 5.44
CA VAL A 191 -18.27 -6.75 4.06
C VAL A 191 -18.02 -7.94 3.15
N LYS A 192 -18.68 -7.93 1.98
CA LYS A 192 -18.49 -8.95 0.94
C LYS A 192 -17.16 -8.72 0.22
N ASP A 193 -16.50 -9.79 -0.20
CA ASP A 193 -15.25 -9.70 -0.96
C ASP A 193 -15.40 -8.90 -2.28
N SER A 194 -16.59 -8.89 -2.88
CA SER A 194 -16.91 -8.12 -4.08
C SER A 194 -17.12 -6.62 -3.85
N SER A 195 -17.18 -6.16 -2.59
CA SER A 195 -17.36 -4.75 -2.27
C SER A 195 -16.15 -3.94 -2.73
N MET A 196 -16.38 -2.70 -3.17
CA MET A 196 -15.30 -1.81 -3.58
C MET A 196 -14.28 -1.57 -2.45
N VAL A 197 -14.70 -1.57 -1.18
CA VAL A 197 -13.73 -1.42 -0.07
C VAL A 197 -12.84 -2.64 0.14
N MET A 198 -13.22 -3.80 -0.42
CA MET A 198 -12.39 -5.00 -0.50
C MET A 198 -11.59 -5.08 -1.81
N GLN A 199 -11.97 -4.36 -2.87
CA GLN A 199 -11.35 -4.49 -4.19
C GLN A 199 -10.42 -3.34 -4.57
N ASP A 200 -10.72 -2.11 -4.14
CA ASP A 200 -9.98 -0.91 -4.54
C ASP A 200 -8.92 -0.48 -3.52
N ASP A 201 -7.82 0.07 -4.04
CA ASP A 201 -6.80 0.75 -3.25
C ASP A 201 -7.29 2.15 -2.86
N ILE A 202 -7.80 2.25 -1.63
CA ILE A 202 -8.41 3.47 -1.11
C ILE A 202 -7.35 4.47 -0.66
N PHE A 203 -6.24 3.95 -0.12
CA PHE A 203 -5.08 4.71 0.33
C PHE A 203 -5.43 5.67 1.48
N GLY A 204 -6.06 5.18 2.55
CA GLY A 204 -6.48 5.99 3.70
C GLY A 204 -6.59 5.14 4.98
N PRO A 205 -6.94 5.73 6.13
CA PRO A 205 -6.81 5.08 7.43
C PRO A 205 -8.01 4.17 7.71
N LEU A 206 -8.26 3.20 6.82
CA LEU A 206 -9.35 2.25 6.96
C LEU A 206 -8.95 0.84 6.51
N THR A 207 -9.55 -0.15 7.17
CA THR A 207 -9.32 -1.56 6.84
C THR A 207 -10.58 -2.38 7.06
N CYS A 208 -10.68 -3.49 6.35
CA CYS A 208 -11.76 -4.45 6.48
C CYS A 208 -11.27 -5.70 7.20
N VAL A 209 -12.02 -6.17 8.21
CA VAL A 209 -11.70 -7.39 8.97
C VAL A 209 -12.79 -8.42 8.72
N VAL A 210 -12.44 -9.58 8.17
CA VAL A 210 -13.38 -10.64 7.79
C VAL A 210 -12.88 -12.02 8.25
N PRO A 211 -13.76 -12.93 8.66
CA PRO A 211 -13.36 -14.27 9.07
C PRO A 211 -13.04 -15.14 7.86
N PHE A 212 -12.23 -16.18 8.05
CA PHE A 212 -12.08 -17.31 7.13
C PHE A 212 -12.03 -18.64 7.90
N ASP A 213 -12.29 -19.74 7.20
CA ASP A 213 -12.34 -21.08 7.80
C ASP A 213 -11.15 -21.95 7.43
N THR A 214 -10.75 -21.91 6.16
CA THR A 214 -9.72 -22.80 5.63
C THR A 214 -8.59 -22.05 4.93
N GLU A 215 -7.43 -22.69 4.87
CA GLU A 215 -6.27 -22.15 4.18
C GLU A 215 -6.52 -21.93 2.68
N ASP A 216 -7.10 -22.91 1.99
CA ASP A 216 -7.38 -22.80 0.56
C ASP A 216 -8.39 -21.68 0.25
N GLU A 217 -9.39 -21.50 1.12
CA GLU A 217 -10.34 -20.39 1.02
C GLU A 217 -9.64 -19.05 1.14
N VAL A 218 -8.83 -18.83 2.18
CA VAL A 218 -8.19 -17.53 2.37
C VAL A 218 -7.16 -17.22 1.29
N VAL A 219 -6.46 -18.22 0.75
CA VAL A 219 -5.57 -18.04 -0.40
C VAL A 219 -6.36 -17.56 -1.63
N ARG A 220 -7.50 -18.18 -1.95
CA ARG A 220 -8.36 -17.74 -3.06
C ARG A 220 -8.82 -16.30 -2.86
N ARG A 221 -9.34 -15.97 -1.68
CA ARG A 221 -9.87 -14.63 -1.35
C ARG A 221 -8.78 -13.56 -1.33
N ALA A 222 -7.59 -13.89 -0.81
CA ALA A 222 -6.43 -13.01 -0.82
C ALA A 222 -5.98 -12.69 -2.25
N ASN A 223 -6.00 -13.69 -3.14
CA ASN A 223 -5.64 -13.53 -4.55
C ASN A 223 -6.75 -12.92 -5.43
N ASP A 224 -8.01 -12.91 -4.97
CA ASP A 224 -9.18 -12.39 -5.71
C ASP A 224 -9.27 -10.85 -5.69
N VAL A 225 -8.19 -10.22 -6.16
CA VAL A 225 -8.06 -8.80 -6.44
C VAL A 225 -7.14 -8.62 -7.64
N ARG A 226 -7.31 -7.48 -8.34
CA ARG A 226 -6.44 -7.11 -9.47
C ARG A 226 -4.99 -6.81 -9.07
N TYR A 227 -4.72 -6.61 -7.78
CA TYR A 227 -3.44 -6.19 -7.22
C TYR A 227 -2.62 -7.37 -6.67
N GLY A 228 -1.33 -7.14 -6.46
CA GLY A 228 -0.39 -8.13 -5.92
C GLY A 228 0.92 -7.51 -5.44
N LEU A 229 0.87 -6.48 -4.60
CA LEU A 229 2.08 -5.81 -4.13
C LEU A 229 2.74 -6.53 -2.95
N ALA A 230 2.03 -6.59 -1.81
CA ALA A 230 2.50 -7.28 -0.62
C ALA A 230 1.42 -8.18 0.01
N SER A 231 1.82 -9.06 0.91
CA SER A 231 0.95 -9.82 1.81
C SER A 231 1.65 -10.04 3.15
N VAL A 232 0.87 -10.13 4.22
CA VAL A 232 1.37 -10.44 5.56
C VAL A 232 0.70 -11.72 6.05
N VAL A 233 1.47 -12.71 6.49
CA VAL A 233 0.96 -13.98 7.03
C VAL A 233 1.38 -14.12 8.48
N TRP A 234 0.43 -14.37 9.38
CA TRP A 234 0.66 -14.62 10.79
C TRP A 234 0.35 -16.07 11.13
N SER A 235 1.38 -16.84 11.46
CA SER A 235 1.28 -18.25 11.87
C SER A 235 2.61 -18.69 12.50
N ARG A 236 2.57 -19.61 13.46
CA ARG A 236 3.76 -20.25 14.04
C ARG A 236 4.19 -21.49 13.23
N ASP A 237 3.30 -22.04 12.42
CA ASP A 237 3.58 -23.13 11.50
C ASP A 237 4.40 -22.65 10.29
N VAL A 238 5.70 -22.91 10.34
CA VAL A 238 6.65 -22.57 9.26
C VAL A 238 6.30 -23.27 7.94
N THR A 239 5.75 -24.50 7.99
CA THR A 239 5.37 -25.25 6.79
C THR A 239 4.20 -24.55 6.09
N ARG A 240 3.20 -24.12 6.87
CA ARG A 240 2.08 -23.31 6.39
C ARG A 240 2.58 -22.02 5.76
N VAL A 241 3.45 -21.30 6.45
CA VAL A 241 4.01 -20.03 5.97
C VAL A 241 4.63 -20.18 4.58
N HIS A 242 5.52 -21.17 4.37
CA HIS A 242 6.12 -21.40 3.05
C HIS A 242 5.09 -21.82 2.00
N ARG A 243 4.11 -22.65 2.37
CA ARG A 243 3.05 -23.10 1.47
C ARG A 243 2.13 -21.96 1.03
N LEU A 244 1.78 -21.03 1.91
CA LEU A 244 1.04 -19.82 1.52
C LEU A 244 1.90 -18.89 0.69
N ALA A 245 3.15 -18.65 1.08
CA ALA A 245 4.04 -17.74 0.36
C ALA A 245 4.20 -18.15 -1.12
N ALA A 246 4.23 -19.45 -1.40
CA ALA A 246 4.28 -19.97 -2.78
C ALA A 246 2.97 -19.79 -3.57
N GLN A 247 1.83 -19.65 -2.90
CA GLN A 247 0.50 -19.56 -3.54
C GLN A 247 -0.02 -18.12 -3.64
N LEU A 248 0.45 -17.21 -2.78
CA LEU A 248 0.06 -15.81 -2.80
C LEU A 248 0.67 -15.12 -4.01
N GLN A 249 -0.18 -14.51 -4.82
CA GLN A 249 0.20 -13.82 -6.05
C GLN A 249 0.60 -12.38 -5.75
N THR A 250 1.69 -12.23 -5.02
CA THR A 250 2.18 -10.94 -4.54
C THR A 250 3.69 -10.83 -4.67
N GLY A 251 4.20 -9.60 -4.77
CA GLY A 251 5.63 -9.33 -4.87
C GLY A 251 6.43 -9.62 -3.61
N VAL A 252 5.84 -9.31 -2.45
CA VAL A 252 6.48 -9.44 -1.14
C VAL A 252 5.56 -10.15 -0.16
N VAL A 253 6.03 -11.22 0.47
CA VAL A 253 5.32 -11.88 1.56
C VAL A 253 6.12 -11.68 2.85
N TRP A 254 5.53 -10.96 3.81
CA TRP A 254 6.04 -10.91 5.17
C TRP A 254 5.36 -11.95 6.05
N THR A 255 6.10 -12.46 7.02
CA THR A 255 5.63 -13.54 7.88
C THR A 255 5.96 -13.20 9.32
N ASN A 256 4.93 -13.03 10.16
CA ASN A 256 5.04 -12.55 11.54
C ASN A 256 5.79 -11.21 11.68
N CYS A 257 5.73 -10.37 10.64
CA CYS A 257 6.31 -9.03 10.63
C CYS A 257 5.62 -8.18 9.54
N TRP A 258 5.92 -6.89 9.51
CA TRP A 258 5.49 -6.01 8.43
C TRP A 258 6.53 -4.90 8.24
N LEU A 259 6.73 -4.46 7.00
CA LEU A 259 7.67 -3.39 6.62
C LEU A 259 9.14 -3.67 7.02
N VAL A 260 9.51 -4.94 7.22
CA VAL A 260 10.92 -5.33 7.33
C VAL A 260 11.52 -5.31 5.93
N ARG A 261 12.45 -4.39 5.68
CA ARG A 261 13.02 -4.11 4.37
C ARG A 261 14.54 -4.26 4.40
N ASP A 262 15.06 -5.05 3.47
CA ASP A 262 16.46 -5.02 3.05
C ASP A 262 16.48 -4.46 1.62
N LEU A 263 17.24 -3.39 1.39
CA LEU A 263 17.32 -2.71 0.09
C LEU A 263 18.07 -3.56 -0.97
N ASN A 264 18.69 -4.67 -0.56
CA ASN A 264 19.29 -5.64 -1.46
C ASN A 264 18.29 -6.66 -2.02
N LEU A 265 17.09 -6.75 -1.43
CA LEU A 265 16.05 -7.66 -1.90
C LEU A 265 15.18 -6.98 -2.96
N PRO A 266 14.70 -7.72 -3.96
CA PRO A 266 13.79 -7.20 -4.96
C PRO A 266 12.48 -6.74 -4.30
N PHE A 267 11.98 -5.62 -4.75
CA PHE A 267 10.72 -5.04 -4.34
C PHE A 267 9.92 -4.68 -5.58
N GLY A 268 8.65 -5.07 -5.60
CA GLY A 268 7.71 -4.64 -6.62
C GLY A 268 6.56 -5.58 -6.83
N GLY A 269 5.49 -5.09 -7.45
CA GLY A 269 4.22 -5.81 -7.52
C GLY A 269 4.12 -6.89 -8.60
N MET A 270 3.22 -7.85 -8.38
CA MET A 270 2.62 -8.70 -9.41
C MET A 270 1.30 -8.07 -9.91
N LYS A 271 0.75 -8.62 -11.00
CA LYS A 271 -0.55 -8.18 -11.57
C LYS A 271 -0.57 -6.67 -11.85
N ALA A 272 -1.63 -5.96 -11.47
CA ALA A 272 -1.75 -4.52 -11.65
C ALA A 272 -0.94 -3.69 -10.65
N SER A 273 -0.24 -4.32 -9.69
CA SER A 273 0.57 -3.60 -8.69
C SER A 273 1.94 -3.16 -9.20
N GLY A 274 2.37 -3.62 -10.36
CA GLY A 274 3.61 -3.11 -10.93
C GLY A 274 4.15 -3.86 -12.14
N LEU A 275 5.21 -3.31 -12.70
CA LEU A 275 6.01 -3.87 -13.78
C LEU A 275 7.49 -3.64 -13.46
N GLY A 276 8.29 -4.70 -13.48
CA GLY A 276 9.69 -4.65 -13.06
C GLY A 276 9.85 -4.85 -11.55
N ARG A 277 11.09 -4.70 -11.08
CA ARG A 277 11.48 -4.77 -9.68
C ARG A 277 12.51 -3.69 -9.40
N GLU A 278 12.46 -3.12 -8.21
CA GLU A 278 13.49 -2.23 -7.66
C GLU A 278 14.23 -2.92 -6.52
N GLY A 279 15.42 -2.42 -6.16
CA GLY A 279 16.30 -3.04 -5.17
C GLY A 279 17.55 -3.61 -5.82
N ALA A 280 18.71 -3.35 -5.20
CA ALA A 280 20.08 -3.66 -5.65
C ALA A 280 20.22 -4.10 -7.13
N LYS A 281 20.19 -5.41 -7.37
CA LYS A 281 20.45 -6.01 -8.68
C LYS A 281 19.37 -5.61 -9.70
N ASP A 282 18.10 -5.68 -9.34
CA ASP A 282 16.98 -5.39 -10.24
C ASP A 282 16.97 -3.91 -10.66
N SER A 283 17.26 -2.99 -9.73
CA SER A 283 17.45 -1.58 -10.07
C SER A 283 18.65 -1.37 -11.00
N PHE A 284 19.78 -2.04 -10.73
CA PHE A 284 20.96 -1.95 -11.59
C PHE A 284 20.67 -2.42 -13.01
N GLU A 285 19.96 -3.55 -13.16
CA GLU A 285 19.53 -4.08 -14.46
C GLU A 285 18.57 -3.11 -15.17
N PHE A 286 17.60 -2.51 -14.46
CA PHE A 286 16.67 -1.56 -15.07
C PHE A 286 17.35 -0.29 -15.61
N PHE A 287 18.38 0.22 -14.92
CA PHE A 287 19.12 1.42 -15.33
C PHE A 287 20.30 1.14 -16.26
N THR A 288 20.44 -0.09 -16.80
CA THR A 288 21.57 -0.51 -17.64
C THR A 288 21.11 -1.17 -18.93
N GLU A 289 21.80 -0.86 -20.04
CA GLU A 289 21.62 -1.56 -21.31
C GLU A 289 22.64 -2.68 -21.48
N VAL A 290 22.16 -3.90 -21.72
CA VAL A 290 23.02 -5.08 -21.92
C VAL A 290 23.54 -5.09 -23.36
N LYS A 291 24.86 -5.18 -23.53
CA LYS A 291 25.53 -5.23 -24.83
C LYS A 291 26.41 -6.47 -24.95
N THR A 292 26.18 -7.28 -25.97
CA THR A 292 27.04 -8.42 -26.31
C THR A 292 28.04 -8.02 -27.40
N VAL A 293 29.32 -8.35 -27.20
CA VAL A 293 30.40 -8.14 -28.18
C VAL A 293 31.08 -9.47 -28.45
N ILE A 294 31.08 -9.91 -29.70
CA ILE A 294 31.69 -11.17 -30.14
C ILE A 294 32.78 -10.84 -31.15
N VAL A 295 34.01 -11.25 -30.86
CA VAL A 295 35.17 -11.08 -31.76
C VAL A 295 35.60 -12.45 -32.26
N LYS A 296 35.34 -12.74 -33.54
CA LYS A 296 35.93 -13.88 -34.24
C LYS A 296 37.29 -13.43 -34.81
N HIS A 297 38.37 -14.02 -34.31
CA HIS A 297 39.71 -13.87 -34.84
C HIS A 297 40.03 -15.04 -35.78
#